data_AF-A0A1K1RGC3-F1
#
_entry.id   AF-A0A1K1RGC3-F1
#
_cell.length_a   1.000
_cell.length_b   1.000
_cell.length_c   1.000
_cell.angle_alpha   90.00
_cell.angle_beta   90.00
_cell.angle_gamma   90.00
#
_symmetry.space_group_name_H-M   'P 1'
#
loop_
_entity.id
_entity.type
_entity.pdbx_description
1 polymer ?
#
loop_
_entity_poly.entity_id
_entity_poly.type
_entity_poly.pdbx_seq_one_letter_code
_entity_poly.pdbx_strand_id
1 'polypeptide(L)' 'MDMHQGEIDWDLFFSELAKTGFDGIVTACVFGWEERADESGRFMRKEIQSYVDKYFK' A
#
# COMPACT_ATOMS: atom_id res chain seq x y z
N MET A 1 2.60 9.26 8.28
CA MET A 1 1.29 8.84 7.74
C MET A 1 1.49 8.00 6.50
N ASP A 2 2.39 8.41 5.60
CA ASP A 2 2.49 7.80 4.28
C ASP A 2 3.28 6.48 4.29
N MET A 3 3.08 5.67 3.25
CA MET A 3 3.86 4.47 2.97
C MET A 3 5.36 4.83 2.95
N HIS A 4 6.22 3.88 3.34
CA HIS A 4 7.69 4.03 3.45
C HIS A 4 8.20 4.89 4.62
N GLN A 5 7.32 5.46 5.46
CA GLN A 5 7.74 6.18 6.68
C GLN A 5 7.87 5.27 7.91
N GLY A 6 7.59 3.96 7.77
CA GLY A 6 7.73 2.96 8.81
C GLY A 6 8.72 1.86 8.42
N GLU A 7 8.73 0.77 9.18
CA GLU A 7 9.71 -0.32 9.04
C GLU A 7 9.21 -1.49 8.18
N ILE A 8 8.02 -1.36 7.57
CA ILE A 8 7.44 -2.44 6.77
C ILE A 8 8.25 -2.64 5.49
N ASP A 9 8.71 -3.87 5.27
CA ASP A 9 9.22 -4.32 3.97
C ASP A 9 8.03 -4.60 3.03
N TRP A 10 7.71 -3.61 2.21
CA TRP A 10 6.57 -3.68 1.28
C TRP A 10 6.80 -4.66 0.13
N ASP A 11 8.04 -4.89 -0.29
CA ASP A 11 8.34 -5.88 -1.33
C ASP A 11 8.06 -7.30 -0.80
N LEU A 12 8.50 -7.61 0.43
CA LEU A 12 8.17 -8.87 1.07
C LEU A 12 6.65 -9.01 1.24
N PHE A 13 5.98 -7.99 1.79
CA PHE A 13 4.53 -8.00 2.04
C PHE A 13 3.71 -8.34 0.78
N PHE A 14 3.88 -7.57 -0.31
CA PHE A 14 3.08 -7.78 -1.53
C PHE A 14 3.49 -9.04 -2.28
N SER A 15 4.76 -9.43 -2.26
CA SER A 15 5.20 -10.68 -2.90
C SER A 15 4.62 -11.92 -2.23
N GLU A 16 4.51 -11.95 -0.89
CA GLU A 16 3.90 -13.07 -0.17
C GLU A 16 2.38 -13.14 -0.36
N LEU A 17 1.69 -11.99 -0.40
CA LEU A 17 0.26 -11.97 -0.73
C LEU A 17 0.00 -12.53 -2.14
N ALA A 18 0.80 -12.15 -3.13
CA ALA A 18 0.68 -12.70 -4.48
C ALA A 18 0.97 -14.22 -4.52
N LYS A 19 2.03 -14.68 -3.83
CA LYS A 19 2.39 -16.11 -3.77
C LYS A 19 1.29 -16.98 -3.16
N THR A 20 0.53 -16.45 -2.20
CA THR A 20 -0.57 -17.18 -1.56
C THR A 20 -1.88 -17.15 -2.38
N GLY A 21 -1.91 -16.44 -3.51
CA GLY A 21 -3.09 -16.33 -4.37
C GLY A 21 -4.19 -15.45 -3.78
N PHE A 22 -3.85 -14.48 -2.93
CA PHE A 22 -4.81 -13.56 -2.35
C PHE A 22 -5.52 -12.71 -3.44
N ASP A 23 -6.85 -12.66 -3.42
CA ASP A 23 -7.69 -11.95 -4.39
C ASP A 23 -8.64 -10.92 -3.74
N GLY A 24 -8.41 -10.63 -2.46
CA GLY A 24 -9.24 -9.71 -1.68
C GLY A 24 -8.90 -8.23 -1.86
N ILE A 25 -9.51 -7.38 -1.03
CA ILE A 25 -9.34 -5.93 -1.07
C ILE A 25 -8.18 -5.49 -0.16
N VAL A 26 -7.35 -4.57 -0.67
CA VAL A 26 -6.34 -3.84 0.13
C VAL A 26 -6.88 -2.45 0.47
N THR A 27 -6.91 -2.10 1.76
CA THR A 27 -7.35 -0.79 2.26
C THR A 27 -6.21 -0.03 2.93
N ALA A 28 -5.99 1.23 2.54
CA ALA A 28 -5.07 2.12 3.25
C ALA A 28 -5.80 2.79 4.43
N CYS A 29 -5.35 2.52 5.66
CA CYS A 29 -5.88 3.13 6.89
C CYS A 29 -4.72 3.63 7.74
N VAL A 30 -4.62 4.94 7.89
CA VAL A 30 -3.48 5.62 8.50
C VAL A 30 -3.95 6.78 9.36
N PHE A 31 -3.32 6.98 10.51
CA PHE A 31 -3.53 8.18 11.32
C PHE A 31 -2.67 9.34 10.81
N GLY A 32 -3.25 10.53 10.78
CA GLY A 32 -2.49 11.76 10.69
C GLY A 32 -3.37 12.98 10.43
N TRP A 33 -2.82 13.98 9.75
CA TRP A 33 -3.34 15.35 9.68
C TRP A 33 -4.38 15.54 8.58
N GLU A 34 -5.51 16.17 8.92
CA GLU A 34 -6.66 16.38 8.03
C GLU A 34 -6.28 17.20 6.79
N GLU A 35 -5.42 18.21 6.95
CA GLU A 35 -4.98 19.11 5.88
C GLU A 35 -4.25 18.37 4.75
N ARG A 36 -3.73 17.17 5.02
CA ARG A 36 -3.02 16.32 4.06
C ARG A 36 -3.78 15.06 3.67
N ALA A 37 -5.06 14.93 4.06
CA ALA A 37 -5.82 13.70 3.86
C ALA A 37 -5.96 13.29 2.38
N ASP A 38 -6.32 14.23 1.50
CA ASP A 38 -6.47 13.94 0.05
C ASP A 38 -5.12 13.62 -0.61
N GLU A 39 -4.09 14.41 -0.32
CA GLU A 39 -2.74 14.19 -0.85
C GLU A 39 -2.17 12.84 -0.41
N SER A 40 -2.29 12.52 0.88
CA SER A 40 -1.85 11.24 1.42
C SER A 40 -2.65 10.08 0.82
N GLY A 41 -3.97 10.20 0.73
CA GLY A 41 -4.82 9.17 0.12
C GLY A 41 -4.41 8.85 -1.32
N ARG A 42 -4.14 9.89 -2.14
CA ARG A 42 -3.64 9.72 -3.51
C ARG A 42 -2.26 9.09 -3.55
N PHE A 43 -1.36 9.51 -2.66
CA PHE A 43 -0.03 8.93 -2.55
C PHE A 43 -0.10 7.43 -2.19
N MET A 44 -0.82 7.08 -1.12
CA MET A 44 -1.02 5.69 -0.68
C MET A 44 -1.60 4.83 -1.81
N ARG A 45 -2.65 5.31 -2.49
CA ARG A 45 -3.29 4.58 -3.59
C ARG A 45 -2.34 4.33 -4.76
N LYS A 46 -1.49 5.29 -5.10
CA LYS A 46 -0.50 5.18 -6.17
C LYS A 46 0.59 4.17 -5.82
N GLU A 47 1.12 4.26 -4.61
CA GLU A 47 2.17 3.35 -4.14
C GLU A 47 1.64 1.91 -4.05
N ILE A 48 0.46 1.68 -3.46
CA ILE A 48 -0.16 0.34 -3.44
C ILE A 48 -0.32 -0.23 -4.85
N GLN A 49 -0.74 0.59 -5.83
CA GLN A 49 -0.88 0.12 -7.21
C GLN A 49 0.44 -0.37 -7.80
N SER A 50 1.55 0.31 -7.53
CA SER A 50 2.85 -0.07 -8.10
C SER A 50 3.30 -1.45 -7.64
N TYR A 51 3.03 -1.81 -6.39
CA TYR A 51 3.30 -3.15 -5.86
C TYR A 51 2.32 -4.20 -6.40
N VAL A 52 1.03 -3.86 -6.53
CA VAL A 52 0.05 -4.75 -7.17
C VAL A 52 0.48 -5.08 -8.60
N ASP A 53 0.79 -4.07 -9.41
CA ASP A 53 1.24 -4.26 -10.81
C ASP A 53 2.54 -5.07 -10.91
N LYS A 54 3.41 -4.96 -9.90
CA LYS A 54 4.68 -5.68 -9.83
C LYS A 54 4.47 -7.18 -9.54
N TYR A 55 3.58 -7.53 -8.63
CA TYR A 55 3.49 -8.89 -8.06
C TYR A 55 2.25 -9.70 -8.46
N PHE A 56 1.12 -9.07 -8.82
CA PHE A 56 -0.15 -9.75 -9.12
C PHE A 56 -0.43 -9.78 -10.63
N LYS A 57 0.33 -10.59 -11.37
CA LYS A 57 0.18 -10.77 -12.83
C LYS A 57 -0.67 -11.96 -13.20
#